data_AF-A0A7C7NIB5-F1
#
_entry.id   AF-A0A7C7NIB5-F1
#
_cell.length_a   1.000
_cell.length_b   1.000
_cell.length_c   1.000
_cell.angle_alpha   90.00
_cell.angle_beta   90.00
_cell.angle_gamma   90.00
#
_symmetry.space_group_name_H-M   'P 1'
#
loop_
_entity.id
_entity.type
_entity.pdbx_description
1 polymer ?
#
loop_
_entity_poly.entity_id
_entity_poly.type
_entity_poly.pdbx_seq_one_letter_code
_entity_poly.pdbx_strand_id
1 'polypeptide(L)'
;SSSFASRVYMRSLATRQSNLSVSKYIADAVNILKAAAYDLIILETSGIGQSDTAITDFSDVSLYVMTPEYGAASQLEKIDMLDFADVIALNKFDKRGALDALRDIKKQYKRNHNLWEAKDEELPVFGTIASQFNDPGMNQLYVAVIKTIADRTGVDLKSTFQISEGMSEKIFIIPPNRTRYLSEISESVRNYNAKADAQSEIAGKLYGIKQTIEVLEANGEANTTIIESIQKAYEELELSLDGRNKKILTTWKSKVEAYAQDEYIYTVRNKEIRVPTYTTSLSHTRIPRVSLPRFKSWGEILRWVLQENVPGEYPYTSGVFPFKRKGEDPTRMFAGEGNPERTNRRFHYVSLNMPAHRLSTAFDSVTLYGDDPNRRPDIYGKIGNAGVNIC
;
A
#
# COMPACT_ATOMS: atom_id res chain seq x y z
N SER A 1 -27.98 -4.14 14.76
CA SER A 1 -28.05 -3.06 13.75
C SER A 1 -29.07 -3.42 12.66
N SER A 2 -30.38 -3.22 12.88
CA SER A 2 -31.38 -3.45 11.81
C SER A 2 -32.69 -2.69 11.99
N SER A 3 -32.69 -1.54 12.67
CA SER A 3 -33.89 -0.70 12.75
C SER A 3 -34.08 0.22 11.53
N PHE A 4 -33.02 0.47 10.74
CA PHE A 4 -33.09 1.33 9.55
C PHE A 4 -33.51 0.59 8.27
N ALA A 5 -33.25 -0.71 8.17
CA ALA A 5 -33.48 -1.48 6.95
C ALA A 5 -34.98 -1.60 6.57
N SER A 6 -35.90 -1.49 7.52
CA SER A 6 -37.34 -1.54 7.24
C SER A 6 -37.91 -0.24 6.65
N ARG A 7 -37.16 0.87 6.71
CA ARG A 7 -37.58 2.19 6.18
C ARG A 7 -36.95 2.53 4.83
N VAL A 8 -36.06 1.69 4.33
CA VAL A 8 -35.32 1.92 3.07
C VAL A 8 -35.64 0.80 2.10
N TYR A 9 -36.09 1.17 0.89
CA TYR A 9 -36.26 0.25 -0.23
C TYR A 9 -35.37 0.68 -1.37
N MET A 10 -34.61 -0.26 -1.93
CA MET A 10 -33.73 -0.03 -3.08
C MET A 10 -34.07 -1.02 -4.19
N ARG A 11 -34.20 -0.51 -5.42
CA ARG A 11 -34.38 -1.33 -6.62
C ARG A 11 -33.45 -0.86 -7.72
N SER A 12 -32.49 -1.71 -8.09
CA SER A 12 -31.64 -1.47 -9.26
C SER A 12 -32.40 -1.76 -10.55
N LEU A 13 -32.34 -0.81 -11.50
CA LEU A 13 -32.93 -0.93 -12.83
C LEU A 13 -31.81 -0.86 -13.88
N ALA A 14 -31.82 -1.79 -14.85
CA ALA A 14 -30.92 -1.73 -15.98
C ALA A 14 -31.54 -0.87 -17.09
N THR A 15 -30.73 -0.04 -17.77
CA THR A 15 -31.17 0.82 -18.88
C THR A 15 -31.61 0.01 -20.12
N ARG A 16 -31.03 -1.18 -20.32
CA ARG A 16 -31.37 -2.16 -21.38
C ARG A 16 -31.25 -1.61 -22.82
N GLN A 17 -30.68 -0.42 -23.02
CA GLN A 17 -30.34 0.20 -24.31
C GLN A 17 -29.03 0.98 -24.18
N SER A 18 -28.20 1.00 -25.23
CA SER A 18 -26.83 1.54 -25.18
C SER A 18 -26.73 3.07 -25.09
N ASN A 19 -27.82 3.80 -25.35
CA ASN A 19 -27.80 5.27 -25.54
C ASN A 19 -28.77 6.01 -24.62
N LEU A 20 -29.29 5.38 -23.55
CA LEU A 20 -30.19 6.01 -22.59
C LEU A 20 -29.61 5.92 -21.18
N SER A 21 -29.67 7.02 -20.44
CA SER A 21 -29.29 7.12 -19.02
C SER A 21 -30.38 6.63 -18.05
N VAL A 22 -31.59 6.43 -18.57
CA VAL A 22 -32.84 6.18 -17.83
C VAL A 22 -33.57 5.00 -18.48
N SER A 23 -34.06 4.05 -17.68
CA SER A 23 -34.92 2.94 -18.14
C SER A 23 -36.29 3.46 -18.59
N LYS A 24 -36.85 2.86 -19.64
CA LYS A 24 -38.18 3.20 -20.19
C LYS A 24 -39.32 3.12 -19.16
N TYR A 25 -39.14 2.39 -18.07
CA TYR A 25 -40.15 2.16 -17.02
C TYR A 25 -39.96 3.03 -15.78
N ILE A 26 -39.09 4.04 -15.81
CA ILE A 26 -38.80 4.88 -14.64
C ILE A 26 -40.04 5.64 -14.17
N ALA A 27 -40.84 6.19 -15.08
CA ALA A 27 -42.09 6.87 -14.72
C ALA A 27 -43.04 5.97 -13.93
N ASP A 28 -43.24 4.72 -14.39
CA ASP A 28 -44.11 3.75 -13.72
C ASP A 28 -43.56 3.38 -12.33
N ALA A 29 -42.25 3.15 -12.23
CA ALA A 29 -41.60 2.83 -10.96
C ALA A 29 -41.74 3.95 -9.94
N VAL A 30 -41.54 5.20 -10.35
CA VAL A 30 -41.74 6.38 -9.49
C VAL A 30 -43.19 6.47 -9.03
N ASN A 31 -44.16 6.28 -9.93
CA ASN A 31 -45.58 6.33 -9.58
C ASN A 31 -45.97 5.24 -8.56
N ILE A 32 -45.43 4.03 -8.69
CA ILE A 32 -45.63 2.94 -7.72
C ILE A 32 -45.08 3.32 -6.34
N LEU A 33 -43.87 3.88 -6.29
CA LEU A 33 -43.25 4.30 -5.02
C LEU A 33 -44.01 5.47 -4.37
N LYS A 34 -44.52 6.42 -5.17
CA LYS A 34 -45.41 7.49 -4.71
C LYS A 34 -46.70 6.92 -4.12
N ALA A 35 -47.34 5.97 -4.81
CA ALA A 35 -48.54 5.29 -4.31
C ALA A 35 -48.29 4.46 -3.04
N ALA A 36 -47.08 3.94 -2.87
CA ALA A 36 -46.63 3.24 -1.66
C ALA A 36 -46.31 4.18 -0.49
N ALA A 37 -46.52 5.50 -0.65
CA ALA A 37 -46.37 6.53 0.38
C ALA A 37 -44.95 6.59 1.01
N TYR A 38 -43.91 6.41 0.20
CA TYR A 38 -42.55 6.75 0.62
C TYR A 38 -42.39 8.27 0.76
N ASP A 39 -41.77 8.71 1.86
CA ASP A 39 -41.56 10.14 2.16
C ASP A 39 -40.57 10.81 1.19
N LEU A 40 -39.60 10.05 0.68
CA LEU A 40 -38.56 10.51 -0.24
C LEU A 40 -38.21 9.41 -1.25
N ILE A 41 -38.16 9.75 -2.53
CA ILE A 41 -37.75 8.85 -3.61
C ILE A 41 -36.46 9.41 -4.21
N ILE A 42 -35.39 8.60 -4.17
CA ILE A 42 -34.09 8.95 -4.78
C ILE A 42 -33.94 8.16 -6.07
N LEU A 43 -33.68 8.86 -7.17
CA LEU A 43 -33.43 8.27 -8.48
C LEU A 43 -31.99 8.55 -8.91
N GLU A 44 -31.19 7.49 -9.05
CA GLU A 44 -29.82 7.55 -9.55
C GLU A 44 -29.79 7.09 -11.01
N THR A 45 -29.24 7.92 -11.91
CA THR A 45 -29.03 7.55 -13.32
C THR A 45 -27.77 6.71 -13.49
N SER A 46 -27.62 6.04 -14.64
CA SER A 46 -26.29 5.59 -15.05
C SER A 46 -25.39 6.78 -15.37
N GLY A 47 -24.08 6.54 -15.55
CA GLY A 47 -23.15 7.58 -15.99
C GLY A 47 -23.66 8.28 -17.25
N ILE A 48 -23.86 9.60 -17.14
CA ILE A 48 -24.41 10.44 -18.20
C ILE A 48 -23.30 11.07 -19.03
N GLY A 49 -23.59 11.32 -20.31
CA GLY A 49 -22.78 12.20 -21.15
C GLY A 49 -22.91 13.66 -20.73
N GLN A 50 -22.15 14.55 -21.37
CA GLN A 50 -22.17 15.98 -21.04
C GLN A 50 -23.52 16.67 -21.36
N SER A 51 -24.32 16.13 -22.29
CA SER A 51 -25.56 16.74 -22.79
C SER A 51 -26.85 16.00 -22.43
N ASP A 52 -26.83 15.20 -21.36
CA ASP A 52 -27.99 14.38 -20.97
C ASP A 52 -28.65 14.95 -19.71
N THR A 53 -29.88 15.42 -19.88
CA THR A 53 -30.70 16.05 -18.85
C THR A 53 -31.96 15.24 -18.54
N ALA A 54 -32.11 14.03 -19.09
CA ALA A 54 -33.38 13.28 -19.06
C ALA A 54 -33.92 13.01 -17.64
N ILE A 55 -33.06 13.07 -16.62
CA ILE A 55 -33.45 12.91 -15.22
C ILE A 55 -34.37 14.03 -14.71
N THR A 56 -34.23 15.25 -15.22
CA THR A 56 -34.98 16.42 -14.73
C THR A 56 -36.48 16.28 -14.98
N ASP A 57 -36.87 15.51 -16.00
CA ASP A 57 -38.28 15.26 -16.33
C ASP A 57 -38.98 14.32 -15.32
N PHE A 58 -38.21 13.60 -14.50
CA PHE A 58 -38.71 12.60 -13.56
C PHE A 58 -38.44 12.94 -12.08
N SER A 59 -37.83 14.10 -11.79
CA SER A 59 -37.41 14.51 -10.46
C SER A 59 -37.87 15.92 -10.09
N ASP A 60 -38.33 16.11 -8.86
CA ASP A 60 -38.70 17.43 -8.32
C ASP A 60 -37.47 18.30 -7.99
N VAL A 61 -36.33 17.66 -7.66
CA VAL A 61 -35.03 18.30 -7.37
C VAL A 61 -33.92 17.46 -8.00
N SER A 62 -32.91 18.12 -8.56
CA SER A 62 -31.78 17.50 -9.26
C SER A 62 -30.44 17.79 -8.57
N LEU A 63 -29.61 16.75 -8.44
CA LEU A 63 -28.25 16.83 -7.92
C LEU A 63 -27.27 16.33 -9.00
N TYR A 64 -26.42 17.22 -9.51
CA TYR A 64 -25.37 16.83 -10.44
C TYR A 64 -24.07 16.52 -9.70
N VAL A 65 -23.53 15.31 -9.92
CA VAL A 65 -22.29 14.85 -9.28
C VAL A 65 -21.19 14.71 -10.33
N MET A 66 -20.05 15.34 -10.09
CA MET A 66 -18.88 15.27 -10.97
C MET A 66 -17.58 15.10 -10.19
N THR A 67 -16.47 14.83 -10.88
CA THR A 67 -15.12 14.74 -10.27
C THR A 67 -14.22 15.89 -10.76
N PRO A 68 -13.10 16.17 -10.08
CA PRO A 68 -12.15 17.21 -10.51
C PRO A 68 -11.52 16.96 -11.88
N GLU A 69 -11.64 15.75 -12.44
CA GLU A 69 -11.04 15.38 -13.72
C GLU A 69 -11.97 15.60 -14.92
N TYR A 70 -12.41 16.84 -15.17
CA TYR A 70 -13.23 17.19 -16.34
C TYR A 70 -12.42 17.73 -17.54
N GLY A 71 -11.09 17.76 -17.43
CA GLY A 71 -10.21 18.30 -18.46
C GLY A 71 -10.03 19.81 -18.35
N ALA A 72 -10.17 20.54 -19.47
CA ALA A 72 -10.04 22.00 -19.49
C ALA A 72 -11.31 22.68 -18.95
N ALA A 73 -11.18 23.87 -18.36
CA ALA A 73 -12.31 24.67 -17.88
C ALA A 73 -13.39 24.93 -18.95
N SER A 74 -13.00 25.05 -20.22
CA SER A 74 -13.93 25.21 -21.34
C SER A 74 -14.82 23.98 -21.60
N GLN A 75 -14.54 22.83 -20.99
CA GLN A 75 -15.44 21.67 -21.05
C GLN A 75 -16.69 21.88 -20.20
N LEU A 76 -16.63 22.71 -19.15
CA LEU A 76 -17.78 23.02 -18.31
C LEU A 76 -18.89 23.72 -19.09
N GLU A 77 -18.54 24.51 -20.11
CA GLU A 77 -19.50 25.19 -21.01
C GLU A 77 -20.34 24.21 -21.85
N LYS A 78 -19.95 22.92 -21.90
CA LYS A 78 -20.65 21.88 -22.67
C LYS A 78 -21.48 20.95 -21.79
N ILE A 79 -21.50 21.17 -20.47
CA ILE A 79 -22.20 20.32 -19.52
C ILE A 79 -23.57 20.94 -19.26
N ASP A 80 -24.60 20.43 -19.93
CA ASP A 80 -25.95 20.95 -19.83
C ASP A 80 -26.48 20.85 -18.38
N MET A 81 -26.12 19.81 -17.64
CA MET A 81 -26.52 19.67 -16.24
C MET A 81 -26.03 20.81 -15.32
N LEU A 82 -25.02 21.60 -15.70
CA LEU A 82 -24.65 22.80 -14.94
C LEU A 82 -25.67 23.94 -15.07
N ASP A 83 -26.51 23.92 -16.11
CA ASP A 83 -27.64 24.85 -16.29
C ASP A 83 -28.88 24.41 -15.53
N PHE A 84 -29.12 23.10 -15.41
CA PHE A 84 -30.38 22.56 -14.88
C PHE A 84 -30.30 22.08 -13.43
N ALA A 85 -29.11 21.75 -12.92
CA ALA A 85 -28.96 21.21 -11.57
C ALA A 85 -29.31 22.23 -10.48
N ASP A 86 -30.16 21.82 -9.54
CA ASP A 86 -30.44 22.61 -8.34
C ASP A 86 -29.23 22.64 -7.40
N VAL A 87 -28.51 21.52 -7.31
CA VAL A 87 -27.33 21.36 -6.47
C VAL A 87 -26.25 20.63 -7.25
N ILE A 88 -24.99 21.04 -7.07
CA ILE A 88 -23.82 20.42 -7.69
C ILE A 88 -22.87 19.91 -6.60
N ALA A 89 -22.44 18.66 -6.72
CA ALA A 89 -21.43 18.04 -5.89
C ALA A 89 -20.17 17.69 -6.70
N LEU A 90 -19.06 18.35 -6.39
CA LEU A 90 -17.74 17.96 -6.85
C LEU A 90 -17.17 16.90 -5.89
N ASN A 91 -17.49 15.64 -6.18
CA ASN A 91 -17.05 14.49 -5.39
C ASN A 91 -15.61 14.10 -5.71
N LYS A 92 -14.95 13.33 -4.83
CA LYS A 92 -13.51 13.02 -4.87
C LYS A 92 -12.65 14.27 -4.68
N PHE A 93 -13.05 15.13 -3.75
CA PHE A 93 -12.37 16.38 -3.41
C PHE A 93 -10.98 16.19 -2.75
N ASP A 94 -10.57 14.95 -2.50
CA ASP A 94 -9.22 14.53 -2.13
C ASP A 94 -8.22 14.60 -3.30
N LYS A 95 -8.71 14.62 -4.54
CA LYS A 95 -7.88 14.63 -5.75
C LYS A 95 -7.16 15.96 -5.96
N ARG A 96 -6.04 15.89 -6.70
CA ARG A 96 -5.26 17.07 -7.09
C ARG A 96 -6.10 17.96 -8.02
N GLY A 97 -6.03 19.28 -7.81
CA GLY A 97 -6.79 20.24 -8.61
C GLY A 97 -8.25 20.42 -8.18
N ALA A 98 -8.71 19.74 -7.12
CA ALA A 98 -10.09 19.85 -6.63
C ALA A 98 -10.50 21.30 -6.25
N LEU A 99 -9.59 22.08 -5.67
CA LEU A 99 -9.85 23.49 -5.33
C LEU A 99 -10.03 24.36 -6.58
N ASP A 100 -9.18 24.16 -7.60
CA ASP A 100 -9.28 24.87 -8.87
C ASP A 100 -10.57 24.46 -9.61
N ALA A 101 -10.87 23.16 -9.60
CA ALA A 101 -12.10 22.60 -10.13
C ALA A 101 -13.35 23.23 -9.51
N LEU A 102 -13.39 23.35 -8.18
CA LEU A 102 -14.51 23.98 -7.49
C LEU A 102 -14.67 25.44 -7.92
N ARG A 103 -13.57 26.17 -8.03
CA ARG A 103 -13.58 27.57 -8.44
C ARG A 103 -14.10 27.73 -9.88
N ASP A 104 -13.67 26.87 -10.79
CA ASP A 104 -14.11 26.90 -12.19
C ASP A 104 -15.59 26.55 -12.33
N ILE A 105 -16.07 25.54 -11.59
CA ILE A 105 -17.50 25.17 -11.57
C ILE A 105 -18.34 26.31 -10.99
N LYS A 106 -17.92 26.94 -9.89
CA LYS A 106 -18.61 28.09 -9.30
C LYS A 106 -18.70 29.27 -10.29
N LYS A 107 -17.62 29.57 -11.00
CA LYS A 107 -17.63 30.60 -12.06
C LYS A 107 -18.57 30.25 -13.20
N GLN A 108 -18.57 29.00 -13.65
CA GLN A 108 -19.45 28.57 -14.73
C GLN A 108 -20.92 28.64 -14.28
N TYR A 109 -21.23 28.14 -13.09
CA TYR A 109 -22.58 28.21 -12.52
C TYR A 109 -23.11 29.64 -12.44
N LYS A 110 -22.28 30.59 -11.98
CA LYS A 110 -22.62 32.03 -11.98
C LYS A 110 -22.96 32.57 -13.36
N ARG A 111 -22.20 32.18 -14.38
CA ARG A 111 -22.43 32.59 -15.77
C ARG A 111 -23.74 32.04 -16.29
N ASN A 112 -23.97 30.73 -16.10
CA ASN A 112 -25.16 30.03 -16.54
C ASN A 112 -26.45 30.64 -15.94
N HIS A 113 -26.38 31.10 -14.69
CA HIS A 113 -27.52 31.65 -13.94
C HIS A 113 -27.56 33.18 -13.86
N ASN A 114 -26.66 33.90 -14.54
CA ASN A 114 -26.52 35.36 -14.48
C ASN A 114 -26.33 35.94 -13.06
N LEU A 115 -25.68 35.19 -12.16
CA LEU A 115 -25.47 35.53 -10.75
C LEU A 115 -24.11 36.25 -10.53
N TRP A 116 -23.90 37.39 -11.17
CA TRP A 116 -22.61 38.09 -11.20
C TRP A 116 -22.15 38.60 -9.82
N GLU A 117 -23.10 39.03 -8.98
CA GLU A 117 -22.84 39.63 -7.66
C GLU A 117 -22.96 38.62 -6.49
N ALA A 118 -23.40 37.40 -6.76
CA ALA A 118 -23.57 36.38 -5.70
C ALA A 118 -22.21 35.99 -5.09
N LYS A 119 -22.16 35.71 -3.79
CA LYS A 119 -20.93 35.23 -3.17
C LYS A 119 -20.69 33.76 -3.50
N ASP A 120 -19.43 33.35 -3.58
CA ASP A 120 -19.08 31.97 -3.92
C ASP A 120 -19.63 30.96 -2.90
N GLU A 121 -19.77 31.38 -1.64
CA GLU A 121 -20.32 30.56 -0.54
C GLU A 121 -21.83 30.36 -0.63
N GLU A 122 -22.54 31.22 -1.37
CA GLU A 122 -24.00 31.16 -1.53
C GLU A 122 -24.42 30.26 -2.70
N LEU A 123 -23.48 29.89 -3.58
CA LEU A 123 -23.75 29.01 -4.72
C LEU A 123 -23.96 27.56 -4.25
N PRO A 124 -24.89 26.81 -4.86
CA PRO A 124 -25.18 25.44 -4.49
C PRO A 124 -24.15 24.45 -5.07
N VAL A 125 -22.86 24.76 -4.92
CA VAL A 125 -21.73 23.97 -5.44
C VAL A 125 -20.82 23.56 -4.29
N PHE A 126 -20.78 22.26 -4.00
CA PHE A 126 -20.11 21.69 -2.83
C PHE A 126 -18.99 20.73 -3.22
N GLY A 127 -17.82 20.86 -2.59
CA GLY A 127 -16.75 19.86 -2.70
C GLY A 127 -16.95 18.76 -1.68
N THR A 128 -16.99 17.49 -2.11
CA THR A 128 -17.30 16.35 -1.22
C THR A 128 -16.33 15.18 -1.37
N ILE A 129 -16.19 14.39 -0.31
CA ILE A 129 -15.38 13.17 -0.28
C ILE A 129 -16.24 12.04 0.29
N ALA A 130 -17.09 11.44 -0.56
CA ALA A 130 -17.99 10.36 -0.11
C ALA A 130 -17.28 9.13 0.46
N SER A 131 -16.00 8.90 0.10
CA SER A 131 -15.19 7.80 0.65
C SER A 131 -14.67 8.06 2.06
N GLN A 132 -14.77 9.30 2.55
CA GLN A 132 -14.33 9.67 3.89
C GLN A 132 -15.53 9.59 4.83
N PHE A 133 -15.38 8.80 5.90
CA PHE A 133 -16.39 8.76 6.94
C PHE A 133 -16.55 10.14 7.57
N ASN A 134 -17.81 10.61 7.63
CA ASN A 134 -18.19 11.88 8.24
C ASN A 134 -17.49 13.10 7.60
N ASP A 135 -17.39 13.10 6.26
CA ASP A 135 -16.85 14.23 5.49
C ASP A 135 -17.66 15.53 5.69
N PRO A 136 -17.02 16.65 6.05
CA PRO A 136 -17.72 17.93 6.19
C PRO A 136 -18.36 18.42 4.89
N GLY A 137 -17.77 18.11 3.72
CA GLY A 137 -18.35 18.45 2.42
C GLY A 137 -19.70 17.76 2.19
N MET A 138 -19.75 16.44 2.44
CA MET A 138 -20.99 15.66 2.39
C MET A 138 -22.04 16.15 3.38
N ASN A 139 -21.63 16.60 4.56
CA ASN A 139 -22.52 17.15 5.58
C ASN A 139 -23.15 18.49 5.14
N GLN A 140 -22.36 19.38 4.52
CA GLN A 140 -22.86 20.62 3.92
C GLN A 140 -23.80 20.34 2.74
N LEU A 141 -23.43 19.39 1.87
CA LEU A 141 -24.27 18.96 0.75
C LEU A 141 -25.61 18.42 1.23
N TYR A 142 -25.63 17.59 2.28
CA TYR A 142 -26.85 17.06 2.86
C TYR A 142 -27.81 18.18 3.32
N VAL A 143 -27.30 19.17 4.06
CA VAL A 143 -28.11 20.31 4.52
C VAL A 143 -28.66 21.11 3.33
N ALA A 144 -27.84 21.34 2.30
CA ALA A 144 -28.26 22.03 1.09
C ALA A 144 -29.35 21.27 0.33
N VAL A 145 -29.22 19.95 0.19
CA VAL A 145 -30.22 19.09 -0.48
C VAL A 145 -31.54 19.10 0.28
N ILE A 146 -31.54 18.90 1.60
CA ILE A 146 -32.76 18.92 2.41
C ILE A 146 -33.47 20.27 2.32
N LYS A 147 -32.71 21.38 2.43
CA LYS A 147 -33.26 22.73 2.26
C LYS A 147 -33.86 22.92 0.87
N THR A 148 -33.15 22.51 -0.18
CA THR A 148 -33.61 22.65 -1.57
C THR A 148 -34.90 21.87 -1.82
N ILE A 149 -35.02 20.65 -1.27
CA ILE A 149 -36.25 19.86 -1.35
C ILE A 149 -37.40 20.58 -0.65
N ALA A 150 -37.18 21.10 0.55
CA ALA A 150 -38.21 21.85 1.29
C ALA A 150 -38.66 23.10 0.52
N ASP A 151 -37.72 23.87 -0.03
CA ASP A 151 -37.99 25.09 -0.79
C ASP A 151 -38.73 24.79 -2.11
N ARG A 152 -38.42 23.68 -2.80
CA ARG A 152 -39.02 23.30 -4.09
C ARG A 152 -40.39 22.62 -3.95
N THR A 153 -40.58 21.81 -2.91
CA THR A 153 -41.77 20.95 -2.77
C THR A 153 -42.74 21.41 -1.68
N GLY A 154 -42.31 22.31 -0.79
CA GLY A 154 -43.06 22.74 0.39
C GLY A 154 -43.12 21.69 1.52
N VAL A 155 -42.40 20.58 1.40
CA VAL A 155 -42.36 19.51 2.42
C VAL A 155 -41.34 19.83 3.51
N ASP A 156 -41.79 19.87 4.77
CA ASP A 156 -40.91 20.10 5.93
C ASP A 156 -40.18 18.82 6.36
N LEU A 157 -39.04 18.54 5.73
CA LEU A 157 -38.13 17.47 6.13
C LEU A 157 -37.31 17.90 7.35
N LYS A 158 -37.74 17.52 8.55
CA LYS A 158 -37.04 17.82 9.82
C LYS A 158 -35.78 16.99 9.98
N SER A 159 -34.61 17.60 9.76
CA SER A 159 -33.33 16.98 10.09
C SER A 159 -32.92 17.24 11.55
N THR A 160 -32.43 16.21 12.24
CA THR A 160 -31.77 16.34 13.55
C THR A 160 -30.25 16.56 13.43
N PHE A 161 -29.73 16.62 12.21
CA PHE A 161 -28.31 16.74 11.95
C PHE A 161 -27.81 18.16 12.23
N GLN A 162 -26.71 18.29 12.98
CA GLN A 162 -26.05 19.57 13.27
C GLN A 162 -24.64 19.57 12.68
N ILE A 163 -24.30 20.62 11.92
CA ILE A 163 -22.95 20.83 11.42
C ILE A 163 -22.06 21.28 12.60
N SER A 164 -21.00 20.54 12.90
CA SER A 164 -19.99 20.97 13.87
C SER A 164 -18.74 21.51 13.16
N GLU A 165 -18.28 22.70 13.58
CA GLU A 165 -17.17 23.46 12.94
C GLU A 165 -15.79 22.78 13.02
N GLY A 166 -15.65 21.71 13.82
CA GLY A 166 -14.39 20.99 14.03
C GLY A 166 -14.21 19.72 13.18
N MET A 167 -15.10 19.43 12.23
CA MET A 167 -15.04 18.17 11.50
C MET A 167 -14.11 18.26 10.29
N SER A 168 -12.84 17.98 10.57
CA SER A 168 -11.96 17.17 9.72
C SER A 168 -10.81 17.90 9.03
N GLU A 169 -9.61 17.48 9.42
CA GLU A 169 -8.42 17.51 8.59
C GLU A 169 -8.48 16.39 7.53
N LYS A 170 -7.87 16.58 6.37
CA LYS A 170 -7.70 15.50 5.37
C LYS A 170 -6.72 14.46 5.91
N ILE A 171 -7.20 13.25 6.20
CA ILE A 171 -6.32 12.14 6.60
C ILE A 171 -5.77 11.46 5.34
N PHE A 172 -4.55 11.85 4.95
CA PHE A 172 -3.82 11.14 3.90
C PHE A 172 -3.08 9.94 4.50
N ILE A 173 -3.43 8.71 4.11
CA ILE A 173 -2.62 7.53 4.44
C ILE A 173 -1.26 7.63 3.75
N ILE A 174 -1.25 8.06 2.47
CA ILE A 174 -0.04 8.33 1.70
C ILE A 174 -0.09 9.79 1.25
N PRO A 175 0.88 10.63 1.68
CA PRO A 175 0.97 12.00 1.22
C PRO A 175 1.05 12.11 -0.31
N PRO A 176 0.40 13.11 -0.95
CA PRO A 176 0.38 13.26 -2.41
C PRO A 176 1.76 13.32 -3.07
N ASN A 177 2.77 13.87 -2.36
CA ASN A 177 4.16 13.93 -2.83
C ASN A 177 4.90 12.57 -2.80
N ARG A 178 4.32 11.52 -2.21
CA ARG A 178 4.89 10.16 -2.13
C ARG A 178 4.13 9.13 -2.96
N THR A 179 3.24 9.55 -3.86
CA THR A 179 2.45 8.66 -4.72
C THR A 179 3.30 7.71 -5.59
N ARG A 180 4.55 8.07 -5.89
CA ARG A 180 5.49 7.27 -6.71
C ARG A 180 6.48 6.43 -5.90
N TYR A 181 6.28 6.25 -4.60
CA TYR A 181 7.23 5.55 -3.71
C TYR A 181 7.62 4.14 -4.18
N LEU A 182 6.71 3.37 -4.79
CA LEU A 182 7.04 2.04 -5.34
C LEU A 182 7.97 2.12 -6.55
N SER A 183 7.84 3.15 -7.39
CA SER A 183 8.77 3.41 -8.49
C SER A 183 10.15 3.80 -7.94
N GLU A 184 10.19 4.67 -6.93
CA GLU A 184 11.44 5.07 -6.25
C GLU A 184 12.16 3.85 -5.65
N ILE A 185 11.43 2.92 -5.02
CA ILE A 185 11.99 1.67 -4.49
C ILE A 185 12.57 0.81 -5.62
N SER A 186 11.83 0.63 -6.72
CA SER A 186 12.28 -0.16 -7.86
C SER A 186 13.55 0.44 -8.51
N GLU A 187 13.58 1.76 -8.70
CA GLU A 187 14.74 2.49 -9.20
C GLU A 187 15.93 2.35 -8.26
N SER A 188 15.72 2.45 -6.95
CA SER A 188 16.77 2.26 -5.94
C SER A 188 17.42 0.87 -6.04
N VAL A 189 16.62 -0.19 -6.21
CA VAL A 189 17.13 -1.57 -6.34
C VAL A 189 17.90 -1.74 -7.66
N ARG A 190 17.39 -1.23 -8.77
CA ARG A 190 18.08 -1.30 -10.08
C ARG A 190 19.39 -0.54 -10.05
N ASN A 191 19.39 0.67 -9.47
CA ASN A 191 20.59 1.49 -9.32
C ASN A 191 21.62 0.81 -8.42
N TYR A 192 21.19 0.12 -7.35
CA TYR A 192 22.08 -0.68 -6.52
C TYR A 192 22.76 -1.79 -7.32
N ASN A 193 21.99 -2.57 -8.08
CA ASN A 193 22.53 -3.67 -8.89
C ASN A 193 23.51 -3.17 -9.96
N ALA A 194 23.15 -2.09 -10.67
CA ALA A 194 24.03 -1.48 -11.66
C ALA A 194 25.35 -0.99 -11.05
N LYS A 195 25.30 -0.38 -9.86
CA LYS A 195 26.51 0.03 -9.13
C LYS A 195 27.33 -1.18 -8.69
N ALA A 196 26.69 -2.24 -8.21
CA ALA A 196 27.37 -3.46 -7.81
C ALA A 196 28.11 -4.11 -8.99
N ASP A 197 27.46 -4.24 -10.15
CA ASP A 197 28.08 -4.79 -11.35
C ASP A 197 29.25 -3.91 -11.83
N ALA A 198 29.08 -2.58 -11.88
CA ALA A 198 30.14 -1.65 -12.28
C ALA A 198 31.36 -1.71 -11.35
N GLN A 199 31.13 -1.77 -10.04
CA GLN A 199 32.22 -1.87 -9.05
C GLN A 199 32.93 -3.23 -9.11
N SER A 200 32.20 -4.31 -9.36
CA SER A 200 32.77 -5.64 -9.59
C SER A 200 33.62 -5.71 -10.85
N GLU A 201 33.22 -5.03 -11.93
CA GLU A 201 34.04 -4.94 -13.14
C GLU A 201 35.36 -4.21 -12.88
N ILE A 202 35.33 -3.08 -12.16
CA ILE A 202 36.53 -2.34 -11.74
C ILE A 202 37.44 -3.24 -10.88
N ALA A 203 36.88 -3.94 -9.89
CA ALA A 203 37.63 -4.87 -9.05
C ALA A 203 38.27 -6.01 -9.86
N GLY A 204 37.56 -6.54 -10.86
CA GLY A 204 38.10 -7.55 -11.77
C GLY A 204 39.29 -7.05 -12.59
N LYS A 205 39.21 -5.83 -13.13
CA LYS A 205 40.32 -5.16 -13.85
C LYS A 205 41.53 -4.93 -12.94
N LEU A 206 41.31 -4.42 -11.72
CA LEU A 206 42.37 -4.22 -10.72
C LEU A 206 43.08 -5.54 -10.38
N TYR A 207 42.33 -6.62 -10.21
CA TYR A 207 42.89 -7.95 -9.97
C TYR A 207 43.77 -8.41 -11.15
N GLY A 208 43.30 -8.26 -12.38
CA GLY A 208 44.08 -8.62 -13.57
C GLY A 208 45.37 -7.82 -13.71
N ILE A 209 45.33 -6.51 -13.45
CA ILE A 209 46.51 -5.65 -13.44
C ILE A 209 47.51 -6.13 -12.37
N LYS A 210 47.04 -6.39 -11.15
CA LYS A 210 47.89 -6.88 -10.06
C LYS A 210 48.57 -8.21 -10.41
N GLN A 211 47.82 -9.17 -10.94
CA GLN A 211 48.40 -10.45 -11.37
C GLN A 211 49.45 -10.27 -12.47
N THR A 212 49.24 -9.30 -13.37
CA THR A 212 50.21 -8.99 -14.43
C THR A 212 51.52 -8.46 -13.85
N ILE A 213 51.44 -7.52 -12.89
CA ILE A 213 52.62 -7.00 -12.17
C ILE A 213 53.38 -8.15 -11.49
N GLU A 214 52.68 -9.00 -10.73
CA GLU A 214 53.30 -10.13 -10.02
C GLU A 214 54.05 -11.10 -10.97
N VAL A 215 53.50 -11.37 -12.15
CA VAL A 215 54.14 -12.22 -13.17
C VAL A 215 55.37 -11.55 -13.79
N LEU A 216 55.29 -10.25 -14.09
CA LEU A 216 56.40 -9.49 -14.67
C LEU A 216 57.58 -9.37 -13.69
N GLU A 217 57.30 -9.15 -12.41
CA GLU A 217 58.30 -9.11 -11.35
C GLU A 217 58.98 -10.48 -11.16
N ALA A 218 58.19 -11.57 -11.17
CA ALA A 218 58.72 -12.93 -11.00
C ALA A 218 59.65 -13.39 -12.14
N ASN A 219 59.42 -12.91 -13.36
CA ASN A 219 60.23 -13.29 -14.53
C ASN A 219 61.59 -12.57 -14.59
N GLY A 220 61.83 -11.54 -13.78
CA GLY A 220 63.15 -10.89 -13.64
C GLY A 220 63.67 -10.10 -14.86
N GLU A 221 63.01 -10.18 -16.02
CA GLU A 221 63.41 -9.54 -17.29
C GLU A 221 62.54 -8.30 -17.63
N ALA A 222 61.59 -7.94 -16.78
CA ALA A 222 60.68 -6.84 -17.07
C ALA A 222 61.37 -5.47 -16.92
N ASN A 223 61.30 -4.65 -17.97
CA ASN A 223 61.75 -3.26 -17.94
C ASN A 223 60.98 -2.49 -16.86
N THR A 224 61.69 -1.91 -15.88
CA THR A 224 61.12 -1.18 -14.73
C THR A 224 60.09 -0.13 -15.16
N THR A 225 60.31 0.51 -16.31
CA THR A 225 59.42 1.50 -16.90
C THR A 225 58.01 0.95 -17.21
N ILE A 226 57.92 -0.32 -17.62
CA ILE A 226 56.65 -0.99 -17.92
C ILE A 226 55.88 -1.24 -16.63
N ILE A 227 56.55 -1.74 -15.58
CA ILE A 227 55.92 -1.99 -14.28
C ILE A 227 55.40 -0.68 -13.69
N GLU A 228 56.18 0.40 -13.72
CA GLU A 228 55.74 1.73 -13.26
C GLU A 228 54.51 2.23 -14.02
N SER A 229 54.45 2.03 -15.34
CA SER A 229 53.30 2.45 -16.15
C SER A 229 52.02 1.67 -15.79
N ILE A 230 52.15 0.36 -15.53
CA ILE A 230 51.04 -0.51 -15.15
C ILE A 230 50.59 -0.21 -13.72
N GLN A 231 51.54 0.05 -12.81
CA GLN A 231 51.28 0.46 -11.43
C GLN A 231 50.52 1.80 -11.38
N LYS A 232 50.91 2.77 -12.21
CA LYS A 232 50.17 4.03 -12.34
C LYS A 232 48.74 3.79 -12.84
N ALA A 233 48.54 2.92 -13.82
CA ALA A 233 47.20 2.56 -14.29
C ALA A 233 46.36 1.85 -13.21
N TYR A 234 47.00 1.04 -12.35
CA TYR A 234 46.34 0.45 -11.17
C TYR A 234 45.86 1.55 -10.21
N GLU A 235 46.73 2.50 -9.86
CA GLU A 235 46.41 3.59 -8.94
C GLU A 235 45.29 4.48 -9.45
N GLU A 236 45.31 4.84 -10.74
CA GLU A 236 44.25 5.62 -11.39
C GLU A 236 42.91 4.88 -11.38
N LEU A 237 42.91 3.58 -11.69
CA LEU A 237 41.69 2.77 -11.68
C LEU A 237 41.17 2.54 -10.25
N GLU A 238 42.06 2.43 -9.27
CA GLU A 238 41.69 2.20 -7.87
C GLU A 238 40.90 3.38 -7.29
N LEU A 239 41.12 4.61 -7.77
CA LEU A 239 40.32 5.78 -7.39
C LEU A 239 38.84 5.65 -7.76
N SER A 240 38.51 4.79 -8.73
CA SER A 240 37.13 4.53 -9.16
C SER A 240 36.43 3.44 -8.30
N LEU A 241 37.16 2.77 -7.43
CA LEU A 241 36.63 1.75 -6.51
C LEU A 241 36.18 2.41 -5.20
N ASP A 242 34.93 2.18 -4.80
CA ASP A 242 34.39 2.68 -3.54
C ASP A 242 35.20 2.14 -2.34
N GLY A 243 35.47 3.01 -1.36
CA GLY A 243 36.27 2.64 -0.19
C GLY A 243 35.70 1.47 0.64
N ARG A 244 34.37 1.30 0.67
CA ARG A 244 33.72 0.14 1.32
C ARG A 244 34.00 -1.14 0.54
N ASN A 245 34.00 -1.08 -0.79
CA ASN A 245 34.31 -2.20 -1.66
C ASN A 245 35.79 -2.60 -1.55
N LYS A 246 36.71 -1.63 -1.47
CA LYS A 246 38.12 -1.88 -1.16
C LYS A 246 38.30 -2.56 0.20
N LYS A 247 37.56 -2.13 1.22
CA LYS A 247 37.58 -2.79 2.54
C LYS A 247 37.08 -4.24 2.47
N ILE A 248 36.03 -4.52 1.69
CA ILE A 248 35.54 -5.89 1.47
C ILE A 248 36.66 -6.78 0.89
N LEU A 249 37.32 -6.33 -0.18
CA LEU A 249 38.37 -7.11 -0.84
C LEU A 249 39.59 -7.36 0.06
N THR A 250 40.06 -6.32 0.76
CA THR A 250 41.22 -6.42 1.66
C THR A 250 40.97 -7.32 2.87
N THR A 251 39.72 -7.39 3.36
CA THR A 251 39.34 -8.21 4.52
C THR A 251 38.76 -9.58 4.16
N TRP A 252 38.58 -9.88 2.88
CA TRP A 252 37.96 -11.13 2.41
C TRP A 252 38.69 -12.37 2.91
N LYS A 253 40.03 -12.38 2.85
CA LYS A 253 40.84 -13.53 3.30
C LYS A 253 40.60 -13.82 4.78
N SER A 254 40.66 -12.79 5.63
CA SER A 254 40.39 -12.92 7.07
C SER A 254 38.95 -13.38 7.34
N LYS A 255 37.98 -12.95 6.52
CA LYS A 255 36.60 -13.45 6.61
C LYS A 255 36.52 -14.94 6.29
N VAL A 256 37.14 -15.39 5.20
CA VAL A 256 37.19 -16.82 4.83
C VAL A 256 37.82 -17.64 5.95
N GLU A 257 38.94 -17.17 6.52
CA GLU A 257 39.62 -17.81 7.64
C GLU A 257 38.73 -17.89 8.89
N ALA A 258 38.00 -16.82 9.22
CA ALA A 258 37.09 -16.78 10.37
C ALA A 258 35.95 -17.82 10.26
N TYR A 259 35.38 -18.01 9.07
CA TYR A 259 34.36 -19.04 8.84
C TYR A 259 34.94 -20.46 8.75
N ALA A 260 36.25 -20.60 8.52
CA ALA A 260 36.93 -21.89 8.47
C ALA A 260 37.32 -22.43 9.86
N GLN A 261 37.46 -21.56 10.87
CA GLN A 261 37.73 -21.93 12.27
C GLN A 261 36.63 -22.82 12.84
N ASP A 262 36.92 -23.63 13.87
CA ASP A 262 35.92 -24.52 14.51
C ASP A 262 34.78 -23.76 15.19
N GLU A 263 35.06 -22.56 15.72
CA GLU A 263 34.09 -21.65 16.33
C GLU A 263 34.15 -20.27 15.71
N TYR A 264 32.97 -19.66 15.53
CA TYR A 264 32.81 -18.27 15.14
C TYR A 264 32.30 -17.47 16.34
N ILE A 265 32.97 -16.36 16.64
CA ILE A 265 32.66 -15.49 17.77
C ILE A 265 32.09 -14.18 17.23
N TYR A 266 30.91 -13.80 17.73
CA TYR A 266 30.31 -12.50 17.44
C TYR A 266 29.63 -11.93 18.68
N THR A 267 29.58 -10.60 18.75
CA THR A 267 29.04 -9.89 19.91
C THR A 267 27.58 -9.47 19.66
N VAL A 268 26.69 -9.80 20.57
CA VAL A 268 25.28 -9.33 20.58
C VAL A 268 25.00 -8.66 21.91
N ARG A 269 24.65 -7.36 21.89
CA ARG A 269 24.32 -6.58 23.09
C ARG A 269 25.39 -6.73 24.20
N ASN A 270 26.66 -6.57 23.84
CA ASN A 270 27.84 -6.73 24.71
C ASN A 270 28.08 -8.14 25.27
N LYS A 271 27.44 -9.17 24.72
CA LYS A 271 27.71 -10.58 25.05
C LYS A 271 28.40 -11.27 23.88
N GLU A 272 29.50 -11.96 24.14
CA GLU A 272 30.13 -12.83 23.16
C GLU A 272 29.31 -14.10 22.99
N ILE A 273 28.95 -14.40 21.75
CA ILE A 273 28.29 -15.64 21.36
C ILE A 273 29.28 -16.45 20.54
N ARG A 274 29.58 -17.66 21.02
CA ARG A 274 30.42 -18.63 20.31
C ARG A 274 29.54 -19.67 19.64
N VAL A 275 29.73 -19.88 18.35
CA VAL A 275 28.94 -20.83 17.57
C VAL A 275 29.88 -21.74 16.80
N PRO A 276 29.73 -23.08 16.89
CA PRO A 276 30.50 -23.99 16.06
C PRO A 276 30.11 -23.78 14.61
N THR A 277 31.09 -23.73 13.74
CA THR A 277 30.92 -23.49 12.29
C THR A 277 30.69 -24.77 11.51
N TYR A 278 30.87 -25.95 12.13
CA TYR A 278 30.66 -27.25 11.50
C TYR A 278 29.62 -28.10 12.25
N THR A 279 29.10 -29.08 11.53
CA THR A 279 28.36 -30.22 12.06
C THR A 279 29.02 -31.49 11.52
N THR A 280 29.26 -32.47 12.38
CA THR A 280 29.88 -33.75 11.97
C THR A 280 28.80 -34.77 11.64
N SER A 281 28.89 -35.40 10.46
CA SER A 281 27.96 -36.47 10.04
C SER A 281 28.24 -37.80 10.75
N LEU A 282 27.34 -38.78 10.60
CA LEU A 282 27.55 -40.16 11.06
C LEU A 282 28.80 -40.80 10.43
N SER A 283 29.13 -40.45 9.19
CA SER A 283 30.36 -40.88 8.49
C SER A 283 31.59 -40.02 8.83
N HIS A 284 31.55 -39.25 9.92
CA HIS A 284 32.63 -38.37 10.39
C HIS A 284 33.03 -37.24 9.44
N THR A 285 32.18 -36.91 8.44
CA THR A 285 32.44 -35.79 7.53
C THR A 285 32.07 -34.48 8.21
N ARG A 286 32.98 -33.49 8.16
CA ARG A 286 32.74 -32.14 8.65
C ARG A 286 31.95 -31.33 7.62
N ILE A 287 30.72 -30.97 7.96
CA ILE A 287 29.83 -30.18 7.09
C ILE A 287 29.81 -28.74 7.60
N PRO A 288 30.28 -27.75 6.81
CA PRO A 288 30.23 -26.35 7.21
C PRO A 288 28.79 -25.85 7.28
N ARG A 289 28.49 -25.04 8.30
CA ARG A 289 27.18 -24.40 8.48
C ARG A 289 26.97 -23.22 7.52
N VAL A 290 28.06 -22.55 7.15
CA VAL A 290 28.10 -21.52 6.11
C VAL A 290 29.27 -21.87 5.19
N SER A 291 28.99 -22.10 3.91
CA SER A 291 30.00 -22.42 2.92
C SER A 291 30.28 -21.18 2.07
N LEU A 292 31.54 -20.72 2.07
CA LEU A 292 31.98 -19.59 1.28
C LEU A 292 32.41 -20.03 -0.13
N PRO A 293 32.26 -19.16 -1.15
CA PRO A 293 32.72 -19.46 -2.50
C PRO A 293 34.25 -19.51 -2.57
N ARG A 294 34.78 -20.29 -3.52
CA ARG A 294 36.23 -20.44 -3.78
C ARG A 294 36.75 -19.50 -4.87
N PHE A 295 36.13 -18.33 -5.01
CA PHE A 295 36.51 -17.35 -6.03
C PHE A 295 37.91 -16.79 -5.76
N LYS A 296 38.67 -16.58 -6.84
CA LYS A 296 39.98 -15.92 -6.80
C LYS A 296 39.91 -14.48 -7.31
N SER A 297 39.09 -14.23 -8.34
CA SER A 297 38.88 -12.90 -8.92
C SER A 297 38.22 -11.97 -7.91
N TRP A 298 38.79 -10.76 -7.76
CA TRP A 298 38.19 -9.71 -6.95
C TRP A 298 36.82 -9.28 -7.47
N GLY A 299 36.58 -9.34 -8.78
CA GLY A 299 35.28 -9.02 -9.35
C GLY A 299 34.18 -9.99 -8.91
N GLU A 300 34.46 -11.29 -8.95
CA GLU A 300 33.52 -12.33 -8.50
C GLU A 300 33.26 -12.26 -6.99
N ILE A 301 34.32 -12.05 -6.20
CA ILE A 301 34.20 -11.86 -4.75
C ILE A 301 33.30 -10.66 -4.45
N LEU A 302 33.57 -9.52 -5.07
CA LEU A 302 32.82 -8.30 -4.79
C LEU A 302 31.36 -8.42 -5.23
N ARG A 303 31.11 -9.00 -6.41
CA ARG A 303 29.76 -9.25 -6.90
C ARG A 303 28.96 -10.10 -5.93
N TRP A 304 29.54 -11.21 -5.48
CA TRP A 304 28.90 -12.11 -4.53
C TRP A 304 28.62 -11.43 -3.18
N VAL A 305 29.57 -10.66 -2.64
CA VAL A 305 29.37 -9.93 -1.37
C VAL A 305 28.29 -8.86 -1.51
N LEU A 306 28.20 -8.16 -2.64
CA LEU A 306 27.21 -7.12 -2.84
C LEU A 306 25.80 -7.67 -3.12
N GLN A 307 25.67 -8.87 -3.70
CA GLN A 307 24.36 -9.42 -4.09
C GLN A 307 23.82 -10.45 -3.10
N GLU A 308 24.67 -11.28 -2.51
CA GLU A 308 24.22 -12.47 -1.78
C GLU A 308 24.79 -12.57 -0.36
N ASN A 309 26.08 -12.24 -0.19
CA ASN A 309 26.85 -12.24 1.05
C ASN A 309 26.60 -13.44 2.02
N VAL A 310 27.33 -13.45 3.12
CA VAL A 310 27.06 -14.36 4.24
C VAL A 310 25.77 -13.96 4.97
N PRO A 311 25.07 -14.90 5.63
CA PRO A 311 23.99 -14.57 6.54
C PRO A 311 24.45 -13.57 7.60
N GLY A 312 23.56 -12.66 8.01
CA GLY A 312 23.86 -11.65 9.02
C GLY A 312 24.62 -10.42 8.51
N GLU A 313 24.92 -10.35 7.22
CA GLU A 313 25.52 -9.17 6.59
C GLU A 313 24.69 -8.70 5.40
N TYR A 314 24.73 -7.38 5.14
CA TYR A 314 24.04 -6.77 4.01
C TYR A 314 24.47 -7.42 2.66
N PRO A 315 23.55 -7.66 1.70
CA PRO A 315 22.12 -7.30 1.71
C PRO A 315 21.19 -8.28 2.44
N TYR A 316 21.74 -9.19 3.25
CA TYR A 316 21.02 -10.18 4.05
C TYR A 316 20.24 -11.22 3.23
N THR A 317 20.61 -11.41 1.95
CA THR A 317 19.99 -12.38 1.04
C THR A 317 20.01 -13.80 1.63
N SER A 318 21.13 -14.18 2.25
CA SER A 318 21.31 -15.49 2.88
C SER A 318 20.73 -15.59 4.31
N GLY A 319 20.09 -14.53 4.80
CA GLY A 319 19.46 -14.46 6.12
C GLY A 319 19.92 -13.26 6.96
N VAL A 320 19.07 -12.83 7.88
CA VAL A 320 19.32 -11.64 8.73
C VAL A 320 20.22 -11.90 9.94
N PHE A 321 20.54 -13.17 10.24
CA PHE A 321 21.39 -13.56 11.36
C PHE A 321 22.59 -14.37 10.87
N PRO A 322 23.78 -14.23 11.48
CA PRO A 322 24.98 -14.98 11.09
C PRO A 322 24.81 -16.49 11.16
N PHE A 323 24.10 -16.98 12.19
CA PHE A 323 23.80 -18.40 12.37
C PHE A 323 22.39 -18.57 12.92
N LYS A 324 21.77 -19.71 12.63
CA LYS A 324 20.49 -20.12 13.22
C LYS A 324 20.65 -20.30 14.74
N ARG A 325 19.61 -19.97 15.50
CA ARG A 325 19.57 -20.18 16.96
C ARG A 325 19.57 -21.68 17.27
N LYS A 326 20.33 -22.10 18.29
CA LYS A 326 20.47 -23.52 18.69
C LYS A 326 19.33 -24.04 19.58
N GLY A 327 18.54 -23.17 20.20
CA GLY A 327 17.53 -23.56 21.22
C GLY A 327 16.10 -23.07 20.96
N GLU A 328 15.89 -22.35 19.87
CA GLU A 328 14.56 -21.87 19.47
C GLU A 328 14.30 -22.33 18.05
N ASP A 329 13.56 -23.44 17.93
CA ASP A 329 12.98 -23.81 16.65
C ASP A 329 12.03 -22.67 16.21
N PRO A 330 12.07 -22.22 14.93
CA PRO A 330 11.15 -21.20 14.43
C PRO A 330 9.67 -21.62 14.48
N THR A 331 9.39 -22.91 14.72
CA THR A 331 8.04 -23.46 14.80
C THR A 331 7.15 -22.59 15.69
N ARG A 332 6.05 -22.12 15.10
CA ARG A 332 5.01 -21.35 15.76
C ARG A 332 3.72 -22.16 15.70
N MET A 333 3.18 -22.48 16.86
CA MET A 333 2.07 -23.43 16.96
C MET A 333 0.73 -22.73 16.71
N PHE A 334 0.09 -23.08 15.61
CA PHE A 334 -1.21 -22.56 15.22
C PHE A 334 -2.33 -23.34 15.91
N ALA A 335 -3.19 -22.63 16.66
CA ALA A 335 -4.38 -23.20 17.25
C ALA A 335 -5.48 -22.14 17.39
N GLY A 336 -6.72 -22.62 17.30
CA GLY A 336 -7.92 -21.80 17.46
C GLY A 336 -9.12 -22.63 17.05
N GLU A 337 -9.91 -23.06 18.01
CA GLU A 337 -11.13 -23.83 17.77
C GLU A 337 -12.04 -23.75 18.99
N GLY A 338 -13.32 -23.46 18.76
CA GLY A 338 -14.34 -23.41 19.80
C GLY A 338 -14.15 -22.23 20.73
N ASN A 339 -14.24 -22.50 22.03
CA ASN A 339 -14.11 -21.50 23.08
C ASN A 339 -12.65 -21.29 23.53
N PRO A 340 -12.38 -20.22 24.30
CA PRO A 340 -11.05 -19.92 24.82
C PRO A 340 -10.43 -21.10 25.58
N GLU A 341 -11.22 -21.83 26.37
CA GLU A 341 -10.74 -22.95 27.18
C GLU A 341 -10.25 -24.14 26.33
N ARG A 342 -10.94 -24.47 25.23
CA ARG A 342 -10.51 -25.51 24.30
C ARG A 342 -9.24 -25.10 23.57
N THR A 343 -9.18 -23.86 23.11
CA THR A 343 -7.97 -23.33 22.44
C THR A 343 -6.78 -23.27 23.39
N ASN A 344 -6.99 -22.86 24.64
CA ASN A 344 -5.95 -22.85 25.67
C ASN A 344 -5.40 -24.27 25.95
N ARG A 345 -6.28 -25.27 26.07
CA ARG A 345 -5.85 -26.68 26.19
C ARG A 345 -4.99 -27.12 25.01
N ARG A 346 -5.36 -26.73 23.79
CA ARG A 346 -4.56 -27.03 22.59
C ARG A 346 -3.20 -26.36 22.65
N PHE A 347 -3.09 -25.11 23.08
CA PHE A 347 -1.81 -24.42 23.25
C PHE A 347 -0.87 -25.15 24.21
N HIS A 348 -1.35 -25.55 25.39
CA HIS A 348 -0.54 -26.34 26.32
C HIS A 348 -0.07 -27.67 25.72
N TYR A 349 -0.92 -28.33 24.94
CA TYR A 349 -0.56 -29.59 24.28
C TYR A 349 0.51 -29.41 23.19
N VAL A 350 0.36 -28.41 22.30
CA VAL A 350 1.31 -28.19 21.19
C VAL A 350 2.63 -27.58 21.65
N SER A 351 2.66 -26.90 22.78
CA SER A 351 3.89 -26.34 23.35
C SER A 351 4.54 -27.26 24.39
N LEU A 352 4.03 -28.48 24.56
CA LEU A 352 4.53 -29.43 25.55
C LEU A 352 6.00 -29.79 25.26
N ASN A 353 6.84 -29.78 26.30
CA ASN A 353 8.28 -30.07 26.22
C ASN A 353 9.09 -29.15 25.29
N MET A 354 8.52 -28.03 24.83
CA MET A 354 9.27 -27.01 24.11
C MET A 354 9.86 -26.00 25.10
N PRO A 355 11.16 -25.68 25.00
CA PRO A 355 11.80 -24.71 25.90
C PRO A 355 11.29 -23.27 25.69
N ALA A 356 10.69 -22.97 24.53
CA ALA A 356 10.10 -21.67 24.22
C ALA A 356 8.66 -21.84 23.71
N HIS A 357 7.73 -21.07 24.27
CA HIS A 357 6.31 -21.10 23.89
C HIS A 357 6.00 -20.02 22.86
N ARG A 358 5.85 -20.42 21.59
CA ARG A 358 5.54 -19.52 20.44
C ARG A 358 4.16 -19.84 19.90
N LEU A 359 3.15 -19.14 20.40
CA LEU A 359 1.74 -19.39 20.05
C LEU A 359 1.32 -18.57 18.82
N SER A 360 0.36 -19.10 18.08
CA SER A 360 -0.36 -18.41 17.00
C SER A 360 -1.85 -18.70 17.12
N THR A 361 -2.64 -17.67 17.37
CA THR A 361 -4.08 -17.78 17.57
C THR A 361 -4.83 -17.61 16.27
N ALA A 362 -5.77 -18.51 15.99
CA ALA A 362 -6.73 -18.40 14.90
C ALA A 362 -8.09 -17.99 15.45
N PHE A 363 -8.66 -16.87 14.99
CA PHE A 363 -9.99 -16.42 15.43
C PHE A 363 -11.08 -16.91 14.50
N ASP A 364 -12.28 -17.13 15.03
CA ASP A 364 -13.44 -17.51 14.21
C ASP A 364 -13.92 -16.31 13.36
N SER A 365 -14.75 -16.60 12.36
CA SER A 365 -15.25 -15.54 11.48
C SER A 365 -16.11 -14.49 12.21
N VAL A 366 -16.74 -14.83 13.34
CA VAL A 366 -17.55 -13.88 14.11
C VAL A 366 -16.64 -12.82 14.76
N THR A 367 -15.60 -13.28 15.47
CA THR A 367 -14.57 -12.42 16.08
C THR A 367 -13.81 -11.61 15.03
N LEU A 368 -13.43 -12.22 13.90
CA LEU A 368 -12.67 -11.54 12.85
C LEU A 368 -13.41 -10.36 12.21
N TYR A 369 -14.74 -10.37 12.23
CA TYR A 369 -15.57 -9.27 11.72
C TYR A 369 -16.00 -8.28 12.81
N GLY A 370 -15.56 -8.49 14.06
CA GLY A 370 -15.89 -7.61 15.19
C GLY A 370 -17.35 -7.73 15.65
N ASP A 371 -18.00 -8.86 15.38
CA ASP A 371 -19.36 -9.14 15.82
C ASP A 371 -19.35 -9.94 17.14
N ASP A 372 -20.38 -9.73 17.96
CA ASP A 372 -20.66 -10.58 19.12
C ASP A 372 -21.37 -11.88 18.70
N PRO A 373 -21.17 -13.00 19.43
CA PRO A 373 -21.90 -14.24 19.20
C PRO A 373 -23.41 -14.03 19.35
N ASN A 374 -24.20 -14.57 18.42
CA ASN A 374 -25.65 -14.38 18.36
C ASN A 374 -26.39 -15.67 18.01
N ARG A 375 -27.65 -15.80 18.45
CA ARG A 375 -28.56 -16.91 18.11
C ARG A 375 -29.05 -16.87 16.66
N ARG A 376 -28.88 -15.74 15.95
CA ARG A 376 -29.23 -15.61 14.53
C ARG A 376 -28.48 -16.69 13.73
N PRO A 377 -29.16 -17.55 12.92
CA PRO A 377 -28.53 -18.74 12.34
C PRO A 377 -27.28 -18.48 11.47
N ASP A 378 -27.21 -17.33 10.81
CA ASP A 378 -26.08 -16.88 9.99
C ASP A 378 -24.81 -16.53 10.80
N ILE A 379 -24.96 -16.25 12.10
CA ILE A 379 -23.87 -16.07 13.07
C ILE A 379 -23.67 -17.36 13.86
N TYR A 380 -24.75 -17.94 14.40
CA TYR A 380 -24.68 -19.07 15.33
C TYR A 380 -23.91 -20.26 14.76
N GLY A 381 -24.15 -20.62 13.49
CA GLY A 381 -23.46 -21.72 12.83
C GLY A 381 -21.96 -21.49 12.58
N LYS A 382 -21.43 -20.30 12.86
CA LYS A 382 -20.03 -19.93 12.65
C LYS A 382 -19.24 -19.74 13.94
N ILE A 383 -19.91 -19.65 15.09
CA ILE A 383 -19.29 -19.40 16.39
C ILE A 383 -18.33 -20.54 16.72
N GLY A 384 -17.07 -20.21 16.97
CA GLY A 384 -16.01 -21.17 17.32
C GLY A 384 -15.62 -22.14 16.19
N ASN A 385 -16.13 -21.95 14.97
CA ASN A 385 -15.77 -22.74 13.80
C ASN A 385 -14.60 -22.08 13.06
N ALA A 386 -13.63 -22.90 12.64
CA ALA A 386 -12.39 -22.47 11.97
C ALA A 386 -11.54 -21.46 12.78
N GLY A 387 -11.79 -21.32 14.09
CA GLY A 387 -11.06 -20.43 14.97
C GLY A 387 -11.67 -20.39 16.37
N VAL A 388 -11.01 -19.70 17.30
CA VAL A 388 -11.52 -19.42 18.64
C VAL A 388 -12.45 -18.23 18.61
N ASN A 389 -13.57 -18.31 19.33
CA ASN A 389 -14.47 -17.18 19.54
C ASN A 389 -13.99 -16.34 20.74
N ILE A 390 -13.77 -15.03 20.53
CA ILE A 390 -13.39 -14.05 21.56
C ILE A 390 -14.28 -12.82 21.38
N CYS A 391 -15.06 -12.48 22.39
CA CYS A 391 -15.98 -11.34 22.41
C CYS A 391 -15.98 -10.68 23.77
#